data_AF-A0A8J8A5S3-F1
#
_entry.id   AF-A0A8J8A5S3-F1
#
_cell.length_a   1.000
_cell.length_b   1.000
_cell.length_c   1.000
_cell.angle_alpha   90.00
_cell.angle_beta   90.00
_cell.angle_gamma   90.00
#
_symmetry.space_group_name_H-M   'P 1'
#
loop_
_entity.id
_entity.type
_entity.pdbx_description
1 polymer ?
#
loop_
_entity_poly.entity_id
_entity_poly.type
_entity_poly.pdbx_seq_one_letter_code
_entity_poly.pdbx_strand_id
1 'polypeptide(L)'
;MREAMYWEPLEGGRVRCRLCPLNCIINDGQGGSCRIRKNMGGKLYTLNYGKISSMASDPVEKKPLFHFWPGSCAFSIGTVGCNMHCKHCQNWEISQADESFPYIRNVFPPEVVELAKRYGCESIAYTYNDPVIWYEFVLDTAKIARREGLNNILVTNGYISEEPFRELAPYIDAMNIDIKAFSDEFYMKIASVPSGEPSKRIAEIAKKEFGIHVEITYLIIPTLNDREKEIRAFARWVVESLGDDTPVHFSRFFPHYKLTHLPPTPLETIEMAYRVAKEEGLKFVYTGNVPGHEGENTYCPRCGKPLIVRWGFKITEYHVKDGKCEYCGEPIPIVGTYMKKRYDWMWW
;
A
#
# COMPACT_ATOMS: atom_id res chain seq x y z
N MET A 1 17.59 16.91 -1.47
CA MET A 1 16.97 17.73 -0.42
C MET A 1 16.07 18.76 -1.08
N ARG A 2 14.91 19.05 -0.48
CA ARG A 2 13.94 20.06 -0.93
C ARG A 2 13.22 20.65 0.28
N GLU A 3 12.78 21.90 0.23
CA GLU A 3 11.89 22.45 1.26
C GLU A 3 10.60 21.62 1.31
N ALA A 4 10.22 21.21 2.52
CA ALA A 4 9.05 20.38 2.75
C ALA A 4 7.75 21.17 2.55
N MET A 5 6.70 20.49 2.13
CA MET A 5 5.32 20.95 2.19
C MET A 5 4.68 20.58 3.54
N TYR A 6 3.55 21.22 3.85
CA TYR A 6 2.73 20.98 5.06
C TYR A 6 3.51 21.07 6.36
N TRP A 7 4.05 22.25 6.62
CA TRP A 7 4.59 22.60 7.92
C TRP A 7 4.31 24.06 8.23
N GLU A 8 4.38 24.41 9.51
CA GLU A 8 4.25 25.78 9.98
C GLU A 8 5.41 26.12 10.94
N PRO A 9 5.94 27.35 10.86
CA PRO A 9 6.94 27.81 11.82
C PRO A 9 6.31 27.95 13.22
N LEU A 10 7.11 27.68 14.24
CA LEU A 10 6.78 27.90 15.64
C LEU A 10 7.83 28.79 16.29
N GLU A 11 7.51 29.30 17.49
CA GLU A 11 8.44 30.10 18.28
C GLU A 11 9.75 29.35 18.60
N GLY A 12 10.85 30.11 18.63
CA GLY A 12 12.18 29.58 18.97
C GLY A 12 12.83 28.76 17.85
N GLY A 13 12.52 29.04 16.58
CA GLY A 13 13.09 28.34 15.43
C GLY A 13 12.60 26.90 15.25
N ARG A 14 11.56 26.51 15.99
CA ARG A 14 10.91 25.19 15.87
C ARG A 14 9.97 25.18 14.67
N VAL A 15 9.60 24.00 14.22
CA VAL A 15 8.58 23.81 13.18
C VAL A 15 7.60 22.72 13.58
N ARG A 16 6.35 22.80 13.13
CA ARG A 16 5.39 21.70 13.21
C ARG A 16 5.18 21.11 11.82
N CYS A 17 5.53 19.84 11.65
CA CYS A 17 5.21 19.08 10.43
C CYS A 17 3.77 18.57 10.51
N ARG A 18 2.93 18.88 9.53
CA ARG A 18 1.51 18.52 9.45
C ARG A 18 1.19 17.47 8.37
N LEU A 19 2.22 16.95 7.70
CA LEU A 19 2.09 15.97 6.61
C LEU A 19 1.34 14.69 7.02
N CYS A 20 1.58 14.20 8.24
CA CYS A 20 0.93 13.01 8.76
C CYS A 20 0.37 13.27 10.18
N PRO A 21 -0.53 12.39 10.67
CA PRO A 21 -1.20 12.58 11.96
C PRO A 21 -0.28 12.65 13.18
N LEU A 22 1.01 12.27 13.06
CA LEU A 22 2.01 12.43 14.12
C LEU A 22 2.28 13.89 14.49
N ASN A 23 2.01 14.85 13.60
CA ASN A 23 2.12 16.28 13.86
C ASN A 23 3.42 16.70 14.57
N CYS A 24 4.57 16.15 14.17
CA CYS A 24 5.84 16.29 14.88
C CYS A 24 6.22 17.77 15.08
N ILE A 25 6.55 18.14 16.31
CA ILE A 25 7.25 19.41 16.62
C ILE A 25 8.74 19.14 16.58
N ILE A 26 9.46 19.84 15.70
CA ILE A 26 10.87 19.56 15.39
C ILE A 26 11.71 20.79 15.73
N ASN A 27 12.65 20.62 16.67
CA ASN A 27 13.61 21.66 17.04
C ASN A 27 14.62 21.90 15.92
N ASP A 28 15.23 23.09 15.90
CA ASP A 28 16.26 23.41 14.91
C ASP A 28 17.41 22.38 14.93
N GLY A 29 17.86 21.97 13.75
CA GLY A 29 18.85 20.92 13.55
C GLY A 29 18.36 19.48 13.75
N GLN A 30 17.15 19.26 14.25
CA GLN A 30 16.60 17.92 14.55
C GLN A 30 15.73 17.36 13.42
N GLY A 31 15.51 16.04 13.45
CA GLY A 31 14.62 15.31 12.55
C GLY A 31 13.29 14.94 13.20
N GLY A 32 12.24 14.78 12.39
CA GLY A 32 10.98 14.18 12.80
C GLY A 32 11.06 12.64 12.92
N SER A 33 10.00 12.02 13.44
CA SER A 33 9.97 10.56 13.70
C SER A 33 10.31 9.71 12.48
N CYS A 34 9.93 10.17 11.28
CA CYS A 34 10.21 9.47 10.04
C CYS A 34 11.68 9.50 9.57
N ARG A 35 12.56 10.22 10.27
CA ARG A 35 14.00 10.38 10.01
C ARG A 35 14.37 11.20 8.78
N ILE A 36 13.40 11.55 7.94
CA ILE A 36 13.67 12.21 6.66
C ILE A 36 13.24 13.69 6.63
N ARG A 37 12.39 14.11 7.57
CA ARG A 37 11.94 15.50 7.71
C ARG A 37 12.84 16.20 8.72
N LYS A 38 13.64 17.19 8.30
CA LYS A 38 14.62 17.85 9.16
C LYS A 38 14.40 19.36 9.19
N ASN A 39 14.41 19.94 10.39
CA ASN A 39 14.38 21.38 10.56
C ASN A 39 15.80 21.95 10.42
N MET A 40 15.98 22.93 9.55
CA MET A 40 17.25 23.62 9.32
C MET A 40 17.01 25.12 9.23
N GLY A 41 17.39 25.87 10.27
CA GLY A 41 17.23 27.32 10.32
C GLY A 41 15.77 27.77 10.39
N GLY A 42 14.91 27.01 11.10
CA GLY A 42 13.48 27.32 11.24
C GLY A 42 12.64 27.00 10.01
N LYS A 43 13.17 26.18 9.08
CA LYS A 43 12.46 25.67 7.91
C LYS A 43 12.55 24.16 7.85
N LEU A 44 11.45 23.51 7.47
CA LEU A 44 11.42 22.06 7.30
C LEU A 44 11.88 21.66 5.90
N TYR A 45 12.76 20.66 5.83
CA TYR A 45 13.23 20.06 4.58
C TYR A 45 12.95 18.56 4.55
N THR A 46 12.73 18.02 3.35
CA THR A 46 12.80 16.58 3.09
C THR A 46 14.20 16.22 2.58
N LEU A 47 14.82 15.23 3.23
CA LEU A 47 16.17 14.77 2.89
C LEU A 47 16.19 13.74 1.76
N ASN A 48 15.06 13.05 1.52
CA ASN A 48 14.97 11.96 0.55
C ASN A 48 14.41 12.35 -0.82
N TYR A 49 14.23 13.64 -1.13
CA TYR A 49 13.77 14.04 -2.46
C TYR A 49 14.71 13.52 -3.57
N GLY A 50 14.19 12.66 -4.45
CA GLY A 50 14.95 11.97 -5.50
C GLY A 50 15.87 10.85 -5.01
N LYS A 51 15.72 10.37 -3.76
CA LYS A 51 16.53 9.31 -3.17
C LYS A 51 15.78 7.98 -3.23
N ILE A 52 16.21 7.08 -4.13
CA ILE A 52 15.59 5.77 -4.34
C ILE A 52 16.48 4.67 -3.76
N SER A 53 15.92 3.85 -2.86
CA SER A 53 16.61 2.70 -2.24
C SER A 53 16.39 1.40 -3.03
N SER A 54 15.24 1.28 -3.70
CA SER A 54 14.82 0.07 -4.41
C SER A 54 14.08 0.44 -5.70
N MET A 55 14.36 -0.28 -6.78
CA MET A 55 13.63 -0.21 -8.06
C MET A 55 13.45 -1.61 -8.64
N ALA A 56 12.25 -1.94 -9.09
CA ALA A 56 11.98 -3.19 -9.81
C ALA A 56 10.78 -3.05 -10.74
N SER A 57 10.78 -3.81 -11.84
CA SER A 57 9.58 -4.03 -12.65
C SER A 57 8.89 -5.29 -12.15
N ASP A 58 7.75 -5.14 -11.48
CA ASP A 58 6.98 -6.21 -10.85
C ASP A 58 5.57 -6.28 -11.47
N PRO A 59 4.88 -7.44 -11.46
CA PRO A 59 3.45 -7.51 -11.76
C PRO A 59 2.65 -6.69 -10.73
N VAL A 60 1.54 -6.13 -11.19
CA VAL A 60 0.62 -5.37 -10.33
C VAL A 60 0.05 -6.24 -9.19
N GLU A 61 -0.06 -7.55 -9.40
CA GLU A 61 -0.48 -8.53 -8.39
C GLU A 61 0.43 -8.51 -7.15
N LYS A 62 1.71 -8.15 -7.29
CA LYS A 62 2.65 -8.02 -6.16
C LYS A 62 2.40 -6.75 -5.33
N LYS A 63 1.56 -5.81 -5.80
CA LYS A 63 1.14 -4.59 -5.08
C LYS A 63 -0.21 -4.79 -4.38
N PRO A 64 -0.47 -6.03 -3.95
CA PRO A 64 -1.79 -6.65 -3.80
C PRO A 64 -2.94 -5.88 -4.47
N LEU A 65 -2.86 -5.75 -5.80
CA LEU A 65 -3.89 -5.12 -6.62
C LEU A 65 -4.38 -6.14 -7.66
N PHE A 66 -5.33 -6.98 -7.27
CA PHE A 66 -5.82 -8.08 -8.12
C PHE A 66 -6.88 -7.64 -9.12
N HIS A 67 -7.55 -6.51 -8.86
CA HIS A 67 -8.64 -5.96 -9.66
C HIS A 67 -8.22 -4.70 -10.42
N PHE A 68 -6.97 -4.25 -10.31
CA PHE A 68 -6.46 -3.09 -11.05
C PHE A 68 -5.43 -3.52 -12.09
N TRP A 69 -5.74 -3.32 -13.36
CA TRP A 69 -4.92 -3.68 -14.52
C TRP A 69 -4.29 -5.08 -14.43
N PRO A 70 -5.09 -6.16 -14.27
CA PRO A 70 -4.57 -7.50 -13.99
C PRO A 70 -3.49 -7.92 -15.01
N GLY A 71 -2.38 -8.48 -14.53
CA GLY A 71 -1.23 -8.93 -15.33
C GLY A 71 -0.35 -7.82 -15.90
N SER A 72 -0.65 -6.54 -15.65
CA SER A 72 0.19 -5.41 -16.08
C SER A 72 1.49 -5.30 -15.28
N CYS A 73 2.42 -4.47 -15.77
CA CYS A 73 3.66 -4.16 -15.05
C CYS A 73 3.52 -2.86 -14.28
N ALA A 74 3.98 -2.90 -13.03
CA ALA A 74 4.21 -1.74 -12.18
C ALA A 74 5.72 -1.51 -11.99
N PHE A 75 6.20 -0.34 -12.45
CA PHE A 75 7.54 0.14 -12.14
C PHE A 75 7.58 0.59 -10.68
N SER A 76 8.14 -0.27 -9.86
CA SER A 76 8.06 -0.21 -8.41
C SER A 76 9.28 0.51 -7.85
N ILE A 77 9.05 1.53 -7.04
CA ILE A 77 10.11 2.34 -6.44
C ILE A 77 9.86 2.54 -4.94
N GLY A 78 10.95 2.59 -4.17
CA GLY A 78 10.90 2.88 -2.74
C GLY A 78 12.06 3.76 -2.30
N THR A 79 11.92 4.32 -1.10
CA THR A 79 12.91 5.24 -0.52
C THR A 79 13.35 4.77 0.86
N VAL A 80 13.92 5.65 1.67
CA VAL A 80 14.29 5.42 3.07
C VAL A 80 13.37 6.17 4.02
N GLY A 81 13.25 5.67 5.25
CA GLY A 81 12.38 6.21 6.29
C GLY A 81 10.93 5.72 6.20
N CYS A 82 10.15 5.96 7.25
CA CYS A 82 8.73 5.62 7.32
C CYS A 82 8.09 6.39 8.49
N ASN A 83 6.82 6.76 8.38
CA ASN A 83 6.06 7.41 9.46
C ASN A 83 5.53 6.42 10.52
N MET A 84 5.60 5.11 10.28
CA MET A 84 5.35 4.06 11.27
C MET A 84 6.61 3.25 11.55
N HIS A 85 6.73 2.72 12.77
CA HIS A 85 7.86 1.88 13.20
C HIS A 85 7.42 0.43 13.48
N CYS A 86 6.71 -0.15 12.50
CA CYS A 86 6.16 -1.51 12.56
C CYS A 86 7.22 -2.55 12.95
N LYS A 87 7.02 -3.21 14.10
CA LYS A 87 7.93 -4.28 14.60
C LYS A 87 8.00 -5.52 13.71
N HIS A 88 7.04 -5.68 12.79
CA HIS A 88 6.94 -6.76 11.81
C HIS A 88 7.37 -6.35 10.39
N CYS A 89 7.94 -5.14 10.20
CA CYS A 89 8.22 -4.63 8.85
C CYS A 89 9.17 -5.56 8.07
N GLN A 90 8.74 -6.00 6.89
CA GLN A 90 9.54 -6.86 6.00
C GLN A 90 10.71 -6.10 5.36
N ASN A 91 10.54 -4.79 5.14
CA ASN A 91 11.55 -3.89 4.59
C ASN A 91 12.10 -2.96 5.67
N TRP A 92 12.41 -3.52 6.85
CA TRP A 92 12.84 -2.73 8.03
C TRP A 92 14.17 -2.03 7.77
N GLU A 93 15.04 -2.60 6.93
CA GLU A 93 16.36 -2.07 6.58
C GLU A 93 16.26 -0.69 5.91
N ILE A 94 15.26 -0.48 5.05
CA ILE A 94 15.03 0.81 4.38
C ILE A 94 14.05 1.69 5.16
N SER A 95 13.00 1.12 5.74
CA SER A 95 11.96 1.90 6.44
C SER A 95 12.46 2.50 7.76
N GLN A 96 13.45 1.87 8.38
CA GLN A 96 14.12 2.34 9.59
C GLN A 96 15.48 3.00 9.29
N ALA A 97 15.83 3.23 8.03
CA ALA A 97 17.02 3.98 7.67
C ALA A 97 16.73 5.49 7.55
N ASP A 98 17.81 6.26 7.48
CA ASP A 98 17.82 7.68 7.15
C ASP A 98 18.56 7.89 5.80
N GLU A 99 18.88 9.14 5.47
CA GLU A 99 19.55 9.51 4.22
C GLU A 99 20.99 8.96 4.08
N SER A 100 21.57 8.39 5.14
CA SER A 100 22.91 7.79 5.12
C SER A 100 22.92 6.34 4.60
N PHE A 101 21.76 5.76 4.29
CA PHE A 101 21.67 4.40 3.77
C PHE A 101 22.55 4.20 2.53
N PRO A 102 23.42 3.17 2.50
CA PRO A 102 24.50 3.07 1.50
C PRO A 102 24.01 2.80 0.07
N TYR A 103 22.81 2.25 -0.10
CA TYR A 103 22.29 1.82 -1.41
C TYR A 103 21.26 2.79 -2.00
N ILE A 104 21.50 4.09 -1.86
CA ILE A 104 20.62 5.12 -2.44
C ILE A 104 21.11 5.58 -3.81
N ARG A 105 20.20 5.61 -4.78
CA ARG A 105 20.39 6.23 -6.10
C ARG A 105 19.65 7.56 -6.18
N ASN A 106 20.27 8.54 -6.84
CA ASN A 106 19.59 9.79 -7.18
C ASN A 106 18.84 9.61 -8.50
N VAL A 107 17.52 9.75 -8.49
CA VAL A 107 16.66 9.69 -9.67
C VAL A 107 15.58 10.73 -9.51
N PHE A 108 15.40 11.59 -10.51
CA PHE A 108 14.42 12.68 -10.48
C PHE A 108 13.08 12.26 -11.12
N PRO A 109 11.98 12.99 -10.82
CA PRO A 109 10.64 12.62 -11.29
C PRO A 109 10.52 12.32 -12.81
N PRO A 110 11.11 13.11 -13.74
CA PRO A 110 11.04 12.78 -15.17
C PRO A 110 11.77 11.48 -15.53
N GLU A 111 12.89 11.18 -14.87
CA GLU A 111 13.68 9.97 -15.12
C GLU A 111 12.93 8.71 -14.67
N VAL A 112 12.16 8.78 -13.56
CA VAL A 112 11.29 7.66 -13.15
C VAL A 112 10.27 7.33 -14.23
N VAL A 113 9.63 8.35 -14.81
CA VAL A 113 8.63 8.18 -15.86
C VAL A 113 9.26 7.63 -17.14
N GLU A 114 10.45 8.11 -17.51
CA GLU A 114 11.21 7.57 -18.63
C GLU A 114 11.58 6.10 -18.41
N LEU A 115 12.05 5.74 -17.22
CA LEU A 115 12.39 4.35 -16.86
C LEU A 115 11.16 3.46 -16.91
N ALA A 116 10.04 3.88 -16.32
CA ALA A 116 8.79 3.13 -16.36
C ALA A 116 8.36 2.83 -17.80
N LYS A 117 8.42 3.83 -18.70
CA LYS A 117 8.15 3.64 -20.14
C LYS A 117 9.17 2.72 -20.81
N ARG A 118 10.46 2.87 -20.49
CA ARG A 118 11.54 2.05 -21.06
C ARG A 118 11.41 0.58 -20.69
N TYR A 119 11.02 0.28 -19.46
CA TYR A 119 10.70 -1.08 -19.01
C TYR A 119 9.29 -1.54 -19.44
N GLY A 120 8.58 -0.69 -20.18
CA GLY A 120 7.28 -0.96 -20.76
C GLY A 120 6.16 -1.05 -19.73
N CYS A 121 6.28 -0.49 -18.53
CA CYS A 121 5.28 -0.64 -17.47
C CYS A 121 4.11 0.33 -17.62
N GLU A 122 2.91 -0.12 -17.26
CA GLU A 122 1.66 0.64 -17.35
C GLU A 122 1.45 1.57 -16.16
N SER A 123 2.17 1.31 -15.06
CA SER A 123 2.04 2.05 -13.82
C SER A 123 3.37 2.28 -13.12
N ILE A 124 3.42 3.30 -12.27
CA ILE A 124 4.47 3.52 -11.28
C ILE A 124 3.87 3.19 -9.91
N ALA A 125 4.52 2.30 -9.15
CA ALA A 125 4.12 1.94 -7.80
C ALA A 125 5.11 2.49 -6.78
N TYR A 126 4.63 3.39 -5.91
CA TYR A 126 5.39 3.91 -4.78
C TYR A 126 5.17 2.97 -3.58
N THR A 127 6.21 2.23 -3.18
CA THR A 127 6.09 1.02 -2.32
C THR A 127 7.37 0.71 -1.53
N TYR A 128 7.49 -0.52 -1.01
CA TYR A 128 8.52 -1.08 -0.13
C TYR A 128 8.57 -0.50 1.28
N ASN A 129 8.57 0.82 1.44
CA ASN A 129 8.35 1.50 2.71
C ASN A 129 6.99 2.21 2.69
N ASP A 130 6.90 3.47 3.11
CA ASP A 130 5.66 4.23 2.98
C ASP A 130 5.87 5.50 2.13
N PRO A 131 5.08 5.71 1.06
CA PRO A 131 5.28 6.83 0.16
C PRO A 131 4.87 8.20 0.74
N VAL A 132 4.12 8.24 1.85
CA VAL A 132 3.67 9.50 2.48
C VAL A 132 4.87 10.34 2.89
N ILE A 133 5.92 9.74 3.45
CA ILE A 133 7.10 10.50 3.88
C ILE A 133 7.90 11.07 2.70
N TRP A 134 7.65 10.55 1.48
CA TRP A 134 8.25 10.95 0.21
C TRP A 134 7.37 11.92 -0.60
N TYR A 135 6.41 12.56 0.07
CA TYR A 135 5.32 13.34 -0.51
C TYR A 135 5.68 14.18 -1.74
N GLU A 136 6.65 15.09 -1.65
CA GLU A 136 6.96 16.04 -2.72
C GLU A 136 7.46 15.34 -3.98
N PHE A 137 8.21 14.26 -3.80
CA PHE A 137 8.71 13.47 -4.92
C PHE A 137 7.58 12.69 -5.58
N VAL A 138 6.72 12.06 -4.77
CA VAL A 138 5.55 11.31 -5.25
C VAL A 138 4.59 12.23 -6.00
N LEU A 139 4.28 13.42 -5.45
CA LEU A 139 3.38 14.39 -6.08
C LEU A 139 3.91 14.85 -7.44
N ASP A 140 5.18 15.22 -7.52
CA ASP A 140 5.78 15.69 -8.78
C ASP A 140 5.89 14.57 -9.81
N THR A 141 6.25 13.36 -9.38
CA THR A 141 6.31 12.18 -10.26
C THR A 141 4.92 11.81 -10.77
N ALA A 142 3.90 11.80 -9.91
CA ALA A 142 2.54 11.45 -10.27
C ALA A 142 1.93 12.43 -11.28
N LYS A 143 2.20 13.74 -11.12
CA LYS A 143 1.83 14.79 -12.09
C LYS A 143 2.46 14.56 -13.47
N ILE A 144 3.70 14.11 -13.55
CA ILE A 144 4.36 13.80 -14.82
C ILE A 144 3.80 12.50 -15.39
N ALA A 145 3.74 11.44 -14.59
CA ALA A 145 3.26 10.12 -14.99
C ALA A 145 1.87 10.19 -15.64
N ARG A 146 0.93 10.92 -15.04
CA ARG A 146 -0.43 11.10 -15.56
C ARG A 146 -0.45 11.80 -16.92
N ARG A 147 0.36 12.86 -17.11
CA ARG A 147 0.50 13.56 -18.41
C ARG A 147 1.06 12.64 -19.49
N GLU A 148 1.90 11.70 -19.07
CA GLU A 148 2.62 10.77 -19.93
C GLU A 148 1.86 9.44 -20.15
N GLY A 149 0.63 9.31 -19.63
CA GLY A 149 -0.26 8.16 -19.83
C GLY A 149 0.04 6.95 -18.94
N LEU A 150 0.79 7.13 -17.84
CA LEU A 150 1.05 6.09 -16.84
C LEU A 150 0.11 6.22 -15.65
N ASN A 151 -0.33 5.08 -15.11
CA ASN A 151 -1.09 5.05 -13.87
C ASN A 151 -0.18 5.22 -12.64
N ASN A 152 -0.70 5.78 -11.56
CA ASN A 152 0.01 5.88 -10.27
C ASN A 152 -0.63 4.97 -9.21
N ILE A 153 0.21 4.17 -8.56
CA ILE A 153 -0.18 3.25 -7.48
C ILE A 153 0.51 3.66 -6.18
N LEU A 154 -0.26 3.82 -5.09
CA LEU A 154 0.31 3.89 -3.73
C LEU A 154 0.11 2.57 -2.99
N VAL A 155 1.20 1.96 -2.54
CA VAL A 155 1.15 0.89 -1.53
C VAL A 155 1.57 1.52 -0.22
N THR A 156 0.62 1.68 0.71
CA THR A 156 0.80 2.57 1.87
C THR A 156 0.08 2.07 3.11
N ASN A 157 0.58 2.48 4.28
CA ASN A 157 -0.16 2.38 5.53
C ASN A 157 -1.30 3.41 5.64
N GLY A 158 -1.45 4.33 4.69
CA GLY A 158 -2.52 5.34 4.65
C GLY A 158 -2.41 6.42 5.73
N TYR A 159 -1.28 6.55 6.41
CA TYR A 159 -1.13 7.42 7.57
C TYR A 159 -0.68 8.83 7.19
N ILE A 160 -1.54 9.51 6.45
CA ILE A 160 -1.36 10.86 5.92
C ILE A 160 -2.48 11.76 6.44
N SER A 161 -2.20 13.04 6.66
CA SER A 161 -3.24 14.01 7.03
C SER A 161 -4.16 14.26 5.83
N GLU A 162 -5.45 14.56 6.09
CA GLU A 162 -6.44 14.70 5.00
C GLU A 162 -6.08 15.79 3.97
N GLU A 163 -5.61 16.95 4.42
CA GLU A 163 -5.24 18.07 3.53
C GLU A 163 -4.13 17.67 2.53
N PRO A 164 -2.96 17.14 2.97
CA PRO A 164 -1.97 16.61 2.05
C PRO A 164 -2.49 15.51 1.12
N PHE A 165 -3.33 14.60 1.63
CA PHE A 165 -3.89 13.54 0.82
C PHE A 165 -4.80 14.08 -0.28
N ARG A 166 -5.67 15.04 0.01
CA ARG A 166 -6.60 15.65 -0.94
C ARG A 166 -5.89 16.37 -2.09
N GLU A 167 -4.69 16.91 -1.87
CA GLU A 167 -3.87 17.48 -2.94
C GLU A 167 -3.21 16.39 -3.82
N LEU A 168 -2.84 15.25 -3.23
CA LEU A 168 -2.21 14.13 -3.95
C LEU A 168 -3.22 13.27 -4.70
N ALA A 169 -4.39 13.04 -4.13
CA ALA A 169 -5.41 12.09 -4.58
C ALA A 169 -5.81 12.24 -6.06
N PRO A 170 -5.95 13.45 -6.66
CA PRO A 170 -6.29 13.60 -8.08
C PRO A 170 -5.29 12.97 -9.07
N TYR A 171 -4.09 12.61 -8.61
CA TYR A 171 -3.03 12.03 -9.43
C TYR A 171 -2.85 10.53 -9.21
N ILE A 172 -3.60 9.92 -8.29
CA ILE A 172 -3.48 8.50 -7.92
C ILE A 172 -4.65 7.72 -8.53
N ASP A 173 -4.35 6.58 -9.15
CA ASP A 173 -5.34 5.76 -9.85
C ASP A 173 -5.72 4.52 -9.03
N ALA A 174 -4.78 3.99 -8.23
CA ALA A 174 -5.05 2.90 -7.30
C ALA A 174 -4.24 2.99 -6.01
N MET A 175 -4.80 2.42 -4.94
CA MET A 175 -4.16 2.27 -3.65
C MET A 175 -4.34 0.85 -3.13
N ASN A 176 -3.25 0.25 -2.66
CA ASN A 176 -3.34 -0.81 -1.67
C ASN A 176 -3.05 -0.20 -0.30
N ILE A 177 -4.03 -0.27 0.59
CA ILE A 177 -3.93 0.31 1.93
C ILE A 177 -3.86 -0.81 2.95
N ASP A 178 -2.78 -0.83 3.69
CA ASP A 178 -2.62 -1.78 4.76
C ASP A 178 -3.30 -1.31 6.06
N ILE A 179 -4.34 -2.02 6.48
CA ILE A 179 -4.92 -1.86 7.81
C ILE A 179 -4.30 -2.90 8.73
N LYS A 180 -3.52 -2.44 9.71
CA LYS A 180 -2.62 -3.31 10.47
C LYS A 180 -3.29 -4.09 11.59
N ALA A 181 -4.35 -3.53 12.19
CA ALA A 181 -5.12 -4.13 13.27
C ALA A 181 -6.43 -3.35 13.49
N PHE A 182 -7.32 -3.89 14.33
CA PHE A 182 -8.51 -3.20 14.83
C PHE A 182 -8.38 -2.88 16.34
N SER A 183 -7.16 -2.52 16.75
CA SER A 183 -6.79 -2.25 18.14
C SER A 183 -5.77 -1.11 18.25
N ASP A 184 -6.10 -0.04 18.97
CA ASP A 184 -5.16 1.06 19.25
C ASP A 184 -3.94 0.59 20.05
N GLU A 185 -4.11 -0.42 20.91
CA GLU A 185 -3.00 -1.05 21.63
C GLU A 185 -1.98 -1.66 20.65
N PHE A 186 -2.45 -2.32 19.59
CA PHE A 186 -1.57 -2.82 18.54
C PHE A 186 -0.83 -1.66 17.86
N TYR A 187 -1.53 -0.59 17.46
CA TYR A 187 -0.88 0.54 16.80
C TYR A 187 0.18 1.19 17.67
N MET A 188 -0.09 1.39 18.97
CA MET A 188 0.89 1.98 19.89
C MET A 188 2.10 1.06 20.10
N LYS A 189 1.86 -0.23 20.40
CA LYS A 189 2.92 -1.17 20.79
C LYS A 189 3.70 -1.74 19.61
N ILE A 190 3.05 -1.91 18.46
CA ILE A 190 3.59 -2.61 17.29
C ILE A 190 3.94 -1.64 16.16
N ALA A 191 3.13 -0.60 15.91
CA ALA A 191 3.35 0.36 14.82
C ALA A 191 3.92 1.73 15.27
N SER A 192 3.95 1.99 16.58
CA SER A 192 4.40 3.25 17.19
C SER A 192 3.60 4.47 16.75
N VAL A 193 2.29 4.32 16.57
CA VAL A 193 1.34 5.42 16.36
C VAL A 193 0.12 5.26 17.28
N PRO A 194 -0.62 6.32 17.60
CA PRO A 194 -1.70 6.23 18.59
C PRO A 194 -2.87 5.33 18.19
N SER A 195 -3.21 5.28 16.90
CA SER A 195 -4.40 4.59 16.39
C SER A 195 -4.27 4.33 14.88
N GLY A 196 -5.05 3.38 14.37
CA GLY A 196 -5.25 3.12 12.94
C GLY A 196 -6.36 3.91 12.27
N GLU A 197 -7.10 4.73 13.02
CA GLU A 197 -8.23 5.51 12.51
C GLU A 197 -7.85 6.38 11.29
N PRO A 198 -6.69 7.09 11.27
CA PRO A 198 -6.31 7.87 10.09
C PRO A 198 -6.17 7.03 8.82
N SER A 199 -5.63 5.80 8.91
CA SER A 199 -5.50 4.90 7.76
C SER A 199 -6.86 4.49 7.19
N LYS A 200 -7.82 4.17 8.06
CA LYS A 200 -9.20 3.85 7.67
C LYS A 200 -9.88 5.06 7.02
N ARG A 201 -9.70 6.24 7.62
CA ARG A 201 -10.26 7.50 7.10
C ARG A 201 -9.74 7.81 5.70
N ILE A 202 -8.45 7.63 5.44
CA ILE A 202 -7.86 7.83 4.11
C ILE A 202 -8.39 6.83 3.09
N ALA A 203 -8.60 5.56 3.47
CA ALA A 203 -9.23 4.57 2.59
C ALA A 203 -10.64 4.99 2.17
N GLU A 204 -11.43 5.52 3.09
CA GLU A 204 -12.78 6.02 2.81
C GLU A 204 -12.76 7.24 1.87
N ILE A 205 -11.89 8.23 2.13
CA ILE A 205 -11.75 9.42 1.28
C ILE A 205 -11.30 9.01 -0.13
N ALA A 206 -10.30 8.13 -0.23
CA ALA A 206 -9.76 7.66 -1.51
C ALA A 206 -10.86 7.07 -2.39
N LYS A 207 -11.63 6.12 -1.87
CA LYS A 207 -12.68 5.43 -2.63
C LYS A 207 -13.91 6.31 -2.86
N LYS A 208 -14.45 6.94 -1.82
CA LYS A 208 -15.76 7.63 -1.89
C LYS A 208 -15.69 9.01 -2.51
N GLU A 209 -14.62 9.76 -2.25
CA GLU A 209 -14.55 11.17 -2.65
C GLU A 209 -13.75 11.36 -3.95
N PHE A 210 -12.76 10.51 -4.21
CA PHE A 210 -11.89 10.61 -5.39
C PHE A 210 -12.07 9.49 -6.41
N GLY A 211 -12.84 8.45 -6.09
CA GLY A 211 -13.06 7.31 -7.00
C GLY A 211 -11.79 6.50 -7.29
N ILE A 212 -10.80 6.57 -6.40
CA ILE A 212 -9.56 5.79 -6.51
C ILE A 212 -9.89 4.31 -6.33
N HIS A 213 -9.29 3.44 -7.14
CA HIS A 213 -9.41 1.99 -6.93
C HIS A 213 -8.69 1.59 -5.64
N VAL A 214 -9.43 1.10 -4.65
CA VAL A 214 -8.87 0.72 -3.35
C VAL A 214 -8.98 -0.79 -3.14
N GLU A 215 -7.85 -1.40 -2.80
CA GLU A 215 -7.80 -2.75 -2.22
C GLU A 215 -7.17 -2.66 -0.82
N ILE A 216 -7.60 -3.51 0.09
CA ILE A 216 -7.15 -3.48 1.49
C ILE A 216 -6.32 -4.70 1.80
N THR A 217 -5.17 -4.51 2.44
CA THR A 217 -4.35 -5.62 2.95
C THR A 217 -4.45 -5.67 4.47
N TYR A 218 -4.64 -6.88 5.01
CA TYR A 218 -4.61 -7.17 6.44
C TYR A 218 -3.62 -8.30 6.71
N LEU A 219 -2.42 -7.95 7.19
CA LEU A 219 -1.40 -8.92 7.57
C LEU A 219 -1.76 -9.54 8.92
N ILE A 220 -2.06 -10.84 8.93
CA ILE A 220 -2.42 -11.53 10.17
C ILE A 220 -1.13 -11.99 10.85
N ILE A 221 -0.91 -11.60 12.10
CA ILE A 221 0.24 -11.92 12.93
C ILE A 221 -0.23 -12.73 14.15
N PRO A 222 0.31 -13.93 14.39
CA PRO A 222 -0.14 -14.79 15.47
C PRO A 222 -0.11 -14.10 16.82
N THR A 223 -1.12 -14.33 17.64
CA THR A 223 -1.31 -13.78 19.01
C THR A 223 -1.56 -12.27 19.10
N LEU A 224 -1.42 -11.52 18.01
CA LEU A 224 -1.50 -10.05 18.03
C LEU A 224 -2.79 -9.51 17.42
N ASN A 225 -3.19 -9.99 16.24
CA ASN A 225 -4.37 -9.49 15.51
C ASN A 225 -5.11 -10.63 14.76
N ASP A 226 -4.93 -11.87 15.19
CA ASP A 226 -5.37 -13.11 14.53
C ASP A 226 -6.67 -13.71 15.07
N ARG A 227 -7.34 -13.01 15.99
CA ARG A 227 -8.60 -13.48 16.59
C ARG A 227 -9.76 -13.25 15.62
N GLU A 228 -10.64 -14.24 15.50
CA GLU A 228 -11.85 -14.17 14.67
C GLU A 228 -12.67 -12.89 14.92
N LYS A 229 -12.86 -12.49 16.18
CA LYS A 229 -13.60 -11.27 16.53
C LYS A 229 -13.00 -10.01 15.90
N GLU A 230 -11.69 -9.92 15.83
CA GLU A 230 -10.99 -8.77 15.27
C GLU A 230 -11.09 -8.75 13.74
N ILE A 231 -10.89 -9.91 13.11
CA ILE A 231 -11.05 -10.08 11.66
C ILE A 231 -12.50 -9.80 11.23
N ARG A 232 -13.48 -10.23 12.02
CA ARG A 232 -14.90 -9.94 11.79
C ARG A 232 -15.19 -8.44 11.85
N ALA A 233 -14.64 -7.74 12.84
CA ALA A 233 -14.77 -6.28 12.94
C ALA A 233 -14.13 -5.56 11.74
N PHE A 234 -12.96 -6.04 11.29
CA PHE A 234 -12.29 -5.53 10.09
C PHE A 234 -13.15 -5.75 8.83
N ALA A 235 -13.59 -6.97 8.58
CA ALA A 235 -14.40 -7.31 7.41
C ALA A 235 -15.70 -6.51 7.36
N ARG A 236 -16.39 -6.38 8.51
CA ARG A 236 -17.59 -5.55 8.64
C ARG A 236 -17.34 -4.09 8.28
N TRP A 237 -16.27 -3.51 8.81
CA TRP A 237 -15.89 -2.14 8.47
C TRP A 237 -15.64 -2.00 6.96
N VAL A 238 -14.96 -2.94 6.30
CA VAL A 238 -14.77 -2.87 4.84
C VAL A 238 -16.12 -2.87 4.12
N VAL A 239 -17.05 -3.74 4.50
CA VAL A 239 -18.39 -3.79 3.88
C VAL A 239 -19.15 -2.48 4.08
N GLU A 240 -19.21 -1.98 5.31
CA GLU A 240 -19.98 -0.78 5.68
C GLU A 240 -19.35 0.51 5.14
N SER A 241 -18.01 0.62 5.20
CA SER A 241 -17.29 1.84 4.87
C SER A 241 -16.75 1.87 3.45
N LEU A 242 -16.42 0.74 2.82
CA LEU A 242 -15.81 0.71 1.48
C LEU A 242 -16.70 -0.02 0.46
N GLY A 243 -17.64 -0.86 0.90
CA GLY A 243 -18.53 -1.63 0.04
C GLY A 243 -18.10 -3.09 -0.08
N ASP A 244 -19.08 -3.96 -0.27
CA ASP A 244 -18.93 -5.43 -0.33
C ASP A 244 -18.09 -5.93 -1.53
N ASP A 245 -17.86 -5.06 -2.51
CA ASP A 245 -17.11 -5.31 -3.73
C ASP A 245 -15.62 -4.93 -3.62
N THR A 246 -15.20 -4.40 -2.47
CA THR A 246 -13.81 -4.04 -2.18
C THR A 246 -12.95 -5.30 -2.03
N PRO A 247 -11.90 -5.49 -2.85
CA PRO A 247 -10.95 -6.57 -2.66
C PRO A 247 -10.20 -6.47 -1.33
N VAL A 248 -10.17 -7.58 -0.60
CA VAL A 248 -9.46 -7.70 0.68
C VAL A 248 -8.44 -8.84 0.63
N HIS A 249 -7.21 -8.55 1.03
CA HIS A 249 -6.10 -9.50 1.06
C HIS A 249 -5.72 -9.82 2.51
N PHE A 250 -5.99 -11.05 2.95
CA PHE A 250 -5.47 -11.56 4.21
C PHE A 250 -4.10 -12.16 3.99
N SER A 251 -3.07 -11.40 4.34
CA SER A 251 -1.69 -11.80 4.08
C SER A 251 -1.14 -12.63 5.23
N ARG A 252 -0.44 -13.71 4.88
CA ARG A 252 0.32 -14.53 5.83
C ARG A 252 1.56 -13.80 6.33
N PHE A 253 1.73 -13.74 7.65
CA PHE A 253 2.94 -13.23 8.29
C PHE A 253 4.06 -14.26 8.25
N PHE A 254 5.27 -13.76 8.02
CA PHE A 254 6.52 -14.48 8.22
C PHE A 254 7.41 -13.68 9.20
N PRO A 255 8.18 -14.34 10.08
CA PRO A 255 8.93 -13.65 11.12
C PRO A 255 10.03 -12.75 10.56
N HIS A 256 9.90 -11.43 10.79
CA HIS A 256 10.86 -10.42 10.39
C HIS A 256 11.11 -9.39 11.50
N TYR A 257 12.22 -8.65 11.37
CA TYR A 257 12.61 -7.53 12.23
C TYR A 257 12.59 -7.86 13.74
N LYS A 258 11.64 -7.32 14.50
CA LYS A 258 11.57 -7.46 15.96
C LYS A 258 10.63 -8.56 16.42
N LEU A 259 9.88 -9.17 15.51
CA LEU A 259 8.93 -10.25 15.81
C LEU A 259 9.44 -11.62 15.33
N THR A 260 10.75 -11.82 15.27
CA THR A 260 11.39 -13.09 14.85
C THR A 260 11.13 -14.26 15.79
N HIS A 261 10.61 -14.01 16.99
CA HIS A 261 10.26 -15.01 18.00
C HIS A 261 8.85 -15.61 17.81
N LEU A 262 8.02 -15.02 16.95
CA LEU A 262 6.69 -15.56 16.61
C LEU A 262 6.81 -16.53 15.43
N PRO A 263 5.92 -17.54 15.31
CA PRO A 263 5.87 -18.39 14.12
C PRO A 263 5.24 -17.66 12.92
N PRO A 264 5.42 -18.17 11.68
CA PRO A 264 4.57 -17.77 10.56
C PRO A 264 3.09 -18.03 10.89
N THR A 265 2.19 -17.24 10.29
CA THR A 265 0.74 -17.46 10.49
C THR A 265 0.33 -18.84 9.99
N PRO A 266 -0.37 -19.65 10.81
CA PRO A 266 -0.91 -20.93 10.38
C PRO A 266 -1.87 -20.75 9.19
N LEU A 267 -1.93 -21.73 8.29
CA LEU A 267 -2.83 -21.63 7.13
C LEU A 267 -4.30 -21.64 7.56
N GLU A 268 -4.60 -22.38 8.62
CA GLU A 268 -5.93 -22.48 9.22
C GLU A 268 -6.44 -21.09 9.69
N THR A 269 -5.54 -20.21 10.14
CA THR A 269 -5.88 -18.84 10.51
C THR A 269 -6.22 -17.99 9.28
N ILE A 270 -5.50 -18.19 8.16
CA ILE A 270 -5.77 -17.49 6.90
C ILE A 270 -7.11 -17.96 6.30
N GLU A 271 -7.37 -19.27 6.31
CA GLU A 271 -8.64 -19.86 5.88
C GLU A 271 -9.81 -19.40 6.75
N MET A 272 -9.61 -19.31 8.08
CA MET A 272 -10.58 -18.72 9.00
C MET A 272 -10.89 -17.27 8.62
N ALA A 273 -9.88 -16.46 8.35
CA ALA A 273 -10.08 -15.07 7.95
C ALA A 273 -10.85 -14.95 6.63
N TYR A 274 -10.50 -15.79 5.64
CA TYR A 274 -11.19 -15.88 4.37
C TYR A 274 -12.69 -16.20 4.55
N ARG A 275 -13.00 -17.23 5.35
CA ARG A 275 -14.39 -17.63 5.66
C ARG A 275 -15.14 -16.51 6.37
N VAL A 276 -14.59 -15.95 7.44
CA VAL A 276 -15.24 -14.91 8.26
C VAL A 276 -15.54 -13.67 7.45
N ALA A 277 -14.62 -13.26 6.56
CA ALA A 277 -14.82 -12.13 5.68
C ALA A 277 -15.97 -12.35 4.67
N LYS A 278 -16.06 -13.56 4.10
CA LYS A 278 -17.17 -13.97 3.23
C LYS A 278 -18.51 -13.98 3.99
N GLU A 279 -18.53 -14.46 5.25
CA GLU A 279 -19.71 -14.45 6.12
C GLU A 279 -20.21 -13.03 6.42
N GLU A 280 -19.31 -12.06 6.62
CA GLU A 280 -19.68 -10.64 6.78
C GLU A 280 -20.12 -9.97 5.47
N GLY A 281 -20.01 -10.66 4.33
CA GLY A 281 -20.59 -10.24 3.05
C GLY A 281 -19.57 -9.79 1.99
N LEU A 282 -18.26 -9.88 2.24
CA LEU A 282 -17.26 -9.50 1.24
C LEU A 282 -17.29 -10.44 0.04
N LYS A 283 -17.43 -9.88 -1.17
CA LYS A 283 -17.48 -10.64 -2.43
C LYS A 283 -16.11 -11.11 -2.88
N PHE A 284 -15.07 -10.29 -2.66
CA PHE A 284 -13.71 -10.55 -3.15
C PHE A 284 -12.73 -10.58 -1.98
N VAL A 285 -12.36 -11.79 -1.57
CA VAL A 285 -11.45 -12.05 -0.45
C VAL A 285 -10.31 -12.90 -0.97
N TYR A 286 -9.08 -12.57 -0.60
CA TYR A 286 -7.88 -13.19 -1.11
C TYR A 286 -6.95 -13.65 0.01
N THR A 287 -6.34 -14.82 -0.19
CA THR A 287 -5.30 -15.35 0.69
C THR A 287 -3.93 -14.95 0.17
N GLY A 288 -3.29 -13.99 0.82
CA GLY A 288 -1.98 -13.46 0.41
C GLY A 288 -0.81 -14.25 1.00
N ASN A 289 0.29 -14.35 0.26
CA ASN A 289 1.50 -15.11 0.62
C ASN A 289 1.24 -16.61 0.89
N VAL A 290 0.32 -17.21 0.12
CA VAL A 290 0.07 -18.66 0.12
C VAL A 290 0.05 -19.20 -1.32
N PRO A 291 1.21 -19.24 -2.03
CA PRO A 291 1.27 -19.60 -3.44
C PRO A 291 0.59 -20.95 -3.73
N GLY A 292 -0.33 -20.95 -4.70
CA GLY A 292 -1.07 -22.13 -5.12
C GLY A 292 -2.33 -22.43 -4.31
N HIS A 293 -2.66 -21.59 -3.32
CA HIS A 293 -3.91 -21.70 -2.57
C HIS A 293 -5.11 -21.23 -3.41
N GLU A 294 -6.24 -21.91 -3.29
CA GLU A 294 -7.44 -21.57 -4.07
C GLU A 294 -7.95 -20.15 -3.81
N GLY A 295 -7.72 -19.63 -2.61
CA GLY A 295 -8.03 -18.26 -2.23
C GLY A 295 -7.21 -17.17 -2.94
N GLU A 296 -6.25 -17.51 -3.80
CA GLU A 296 -5.59 -16.54 -4.70
C GLU A 296 -6.45 -16.18 -5.94
N ASN A 297 -7.46 -17.01 -6.23
CA ASN A 297 -8.28 -16.89 -7.41
C ASN A 297 -9.43 -15.90 -7.21
N THR A 298 -9.80 -15.18 -8.27
CA THR A 298 -11.04 -14.39 -8.30
C THR A 298 -12.19 -15.29 -8.71
N TYR A 299 -13.22 -15.42 -7.87
CA TYR A 299 -14.44 -16.17 -8.17
C TYR A 299 -15.61 -15.24 -8.45
N CYS A 300 -16.53 -15.68 -9.32
CA CYS A 300 -17.78 -14.95 -9.57
C CYS A 300 -18.66 -14.96 -8.30
N PRO A 301 -19.08 -13.79 -7.77
CA PRO A 301 -19.90 -13.75 -6.55
C PRO A 301 -21.30 -14.32 -6.77
N ARG A 302 -21.76 -14.45 -8.02
CA ARG A 302 -23.09 -14.98 -8.35
C ARG A 302 -23.10 -16.48 -8.65
N CYS A 303 -22.20 -16.97 -9.50
CA CYS A 303 -22.22 -18.38 -9.94
C CYS A 303 -21.09 -19.24 -9.35
N GLY A 304 -20.18 -18.65 -8.56
CA GLY A 304 -19.10 -19.37 -7.88
C GLY A 304 -17.99 -19.90 -8.78
N LYS A 305 -18.07 -19.74 -10.11
CA LYS A 305 -17.02 -20.20 -11.03
C LYS A 305 -15.74 -19.39 -10.89
N PRO A 306 -14.55 -20.01 -11.04
CA PRO A 306 -13.29 -19.28 -11.09
C PRO A 306 -13.24 -18.39 -12.33
N LEU A 307 -12.84 -17.13 -12.15
CA LEU A 307 -12.78 -16.13 -13.21
C LEU A 307 -11.36 -15.71 -13.54
N ILE A 308 -10.53 -15.49 -12.52
CA ILE A 308 -9.12 -15.15 -12.71
C ILE A 308 -8.35 -16.13 -11.85
N VAL A 309 -7.74 -17.13 -12.50
CA VAL A 309 -6.98 -18.17 -11.81
C VAL A 309 -5.54 -17.73 -11.72
N ARG A 310 -4.96 -17.86 -10.53
CA ARG A 310 -3.60 -17.44 -10.22
C ARG A 310 -2.80 -18.58 -9.61
N TRP A 311 -1.49 -18.51 -9.87
CA TRP A 311 -0.48 -19.17 -9.06
C TRP A 311 0.42 -18.05 -8.55
N GLY A 312 0.21 -17.64 -7.30
CA GLY A 312 0.75 -16.40 -6.73
C GLY A 312 0.37 -15.16 -7.56
N PHE A 313 1.37 -14.47 -8.11
CA PHE A 313 1.27 -13.25 -8.92
C PHE A 313 1.07 -13.53 -10.42
N LYS A 314 1.02 -14.79 -10.86
CA LYS A 314 0.84 -15.15 -12.27
C LYS A 314 -0.60 -15.53 -12.54
N ILE A 315 -1.26 -14.83 -13.46
CA ILE A 315 -2.56 -15.23 -13.99
C ILE A 315 -2.37 -16.38 -15.00
N THR A 316 -3.00 -17.51 -14.72
CA THR A 316 -2.99 -18.71 -15.59
C THR A 316 -4.24 -18.79 -16.47
N GLU A 317 -5.38 -18.31 -15.98
CA GLU A 317 -6.66 -18.30 -16.70
C GLU A 317 -7.38 -16.98 -16.46
N TYR A 318 -8.09 -16.48 -17.47
CA TYR A 318 -8.82 -15.21 -17.43
C TYR A 318 -10.15 -15.32 -18.18
N HIS A 319 -11.24 -15.28 -17.43
CA HIS A 319 -12.61 -15.58 -17.83
C HIS A 319 -13.56 -14.40 -17.53
N VAL A 320 -13.02 -13.19 -17.59
CA VAL A 320 -13.78 -11.94 -17.51
C VAL A 320 -13.82 -11.33 -18.91
N LYS A 321 -15.02 -11.01 -19.40
CA LYS A 321 -15.22 -10.38 -20.70
C LYS A 321 -16.03 -9.10 -20.53
N ASP A 322 -15.51 -7.98 -21.04
CA ASP A 322 -16.17 -6.66 -20.97
C ASP A 322 -16.62 -6.29 -19.54
N GLY A 323 -15.76 -6.55 -18.55
CA GLY A 323 -16.04 -6.31 -17.13
C GLY A 323 -17.07 -7.24 -16.49
N LYS A 324 -17.40 -8.37 -17.13
CA LYS A 324 -18.41 -9.33 -16.66
C LYS A 324 -17.88 -10.75 -16.63
N CYS A 325 -18.43 -11.55 -15.72
CA CYS A 325 -18.26 -13.00 -15.69
C CYS A 325 -18.68 -13.62 -17.03
N GLU A 326 -17.77 -14.34 -17.70
CA GLU A 326 -18.08 -14.96 -19.00
C GLU A 326 -19.20 -16.00 -18.94
N TYR A 327 -19.47 -16.55 -17.75
CA TYR A 327 -20.41 -17.66 -17.56
C TYR A 327 -21.85 -17.24 -17.25
N CYS A 328 -22.03 -16.14 -16.50
CA CYS A 328 -23.36 -15.72 -16.02
C CYS A 328 -23.65 -14.22 -16.20
N GLY A 329 -22.68 -13.45 -16.71
CA GLY A 329 -22.85 -12.03 -17.00
C GLY A 329 -22.79 -11.10 -15.78
N GLU A 330 -22.49 -11.62 -14.59
CA GLU A 330 -22.32 -10.81 -13.37
C GLU A 330 -21.22 -9.76 -13.56
N PRO A 331 -21.47 -8.46 -13.29
CA PRO A 331 -20.44 -7.44 -13.29
C PRO A 331 -19.33 -7.78 -12.28
N ILE A 332 -18.08 -7.70 -12.71
CA ILE A 332 -16.91 -7.91 -11.84
C ILE A 332 -16.16 -6.58 -11.79
N PRO A 333 -15.87 -6.04 -10.60
CA PRO A 333 -15.25 -4.72 -10.44
C PRO A 333 -13.76 -4.79 -10.77
N ILE A 334 -13.43 -4.92 -12.06
CA ILE A 334 -12.07 -4.83 -12.60
C ILE A 334 -11.88 -3.45 -13.22
N VAL A 335 -10.82 -2.77 -12.81
CA VAL A 335 -10.37 -1.51 -13.41
C VAL A 335 -9.24 -1.80 -14.38
N GLY A 336 -9.31 -1.22 -15.58
CA GLY A 336 -8.32 -1.45 -16.64
C GLY A 336 -8.55 -2.74 -17.43
N THR A 337 -7.54 -3.17 -18.19
CA THR A 337 -7.59 -4.35 -19.06
C THR A 337 -6.58 -5.41 -18.64
N TYR A 338 -6.90 -6.68 -18.90
CA TYR A 338 -5.95 -7.77 -18.69
C TYR A 338 -4.76 -7.66 -19.64
N MET A 339 -3.56 -7.61 -19.06
CA MET A 339 -2.29 -7.56 -19.78
C MET A 339 -1.58 -8.91 -19.62
N LYS A 340 -1.30 -9.60 -20.72
CA LYS A 340 -0.64 -10.92 -20.69
C LYS A 340 0.89 -10.78 -20.66
N LYS A 341 1.43 -10.04 -19.70
CA LYS A 341 2.88 -9.91 -19.53
C LYS A 341 3.47 -11.13 -18.85
N ARG A 342 4.74 -11.40 -19.19
CA ARG A 342 5.52 -12.49 -18.60
C ARG A 342 6.63 -11.91 -17.73
N TYR A 343 6.76 -12.46 -16.54
CA TYR A 343 7.80 -12.12 -15.56
C TYR A 343 8.65 -13.36 -15.32
N ASP A 344 9.30 -13.85 -16.36
CA ASP A 344 10.00 -15.15 -16.34
C ASP A 344 11.22 -15.17 -15.39
N TRP A 345 11.62 -14.01 -14.85
CA TRP A 345 12.71 -13.84 -13.88
C TRP A 345 12.26 -13.82 -12.41
N MET A 346 10.96 -13.87 -12.13
CA MET A 346 10.46 -13.72 -10.77
C MET A 346 10.45 -15.06 -10.01
N TRP A 347 11.16 -15.09 -8.89
CA TRP A 347 11.12 -16.18 -7.90
C TRP A 347 10.18 -15.79 -6.75
N TRP A 348 9.40 -16.76 -6.26
CA TRP A 348 8.35 -16.62 -5.24
C TRP A 348 8.88 -16.28 -3.85
#